data_AF-A0A9P6FSE0-F1
#
_entry.id   AF-A0A9P6FSE0-F1
#
_cell.length_a   1.000
_cell.length_b   1.000
_cell.length_c   1.000
_cell.angle_alpha   90.00
_cell.angle_beta   90.00
_cell.angle_gamma   90.00
#
_symmetry.space_group_name_H-M   'P 1'
#
loop_
_entity.id
_entity.type
_entity.pdbx_description
1 polymer ?
#
loop_
_entity_poly.entity_id
_entity_poly.type
_entity_poly.pdbx_seq_one_letter_code
_entity_poly.pdbx_strand_id
1 'polypeptide(L)'
;IDIEFLQPGGQDFSEQLTRSQLEDLNMDLFNKTTMEIDQVIKKSLVYTKSDIQDIVVSGGSANIIFLQSAIREYFGCHLRYHGSDRPEDTIVLDAATLAHWFQDIRHFGGTVCCLEVTLTAIGIKNA
;
A
#
# COMPACT_ATOMS: atom_id res chain seq x y z
N ILE A 1 18.40 10.61 -15.85
CA ILE A 1 19.25 10.39 -14.66
C ILE A 1 20.58 10.98 -15.02
N ASP A 2 20.99 12.01 -14.28
CA ASP A 2 22.24 12.71 -14.52
C ASP A 2 22.96 12.78 -13.18
N ILE A 3 24.14 12.19 -13.10
CA ILE A 3 24.94 12.05 -11.87
C ILE A 3 26.37 12.42 -12.19
N GLU A 4 26.86 13.49 -11.58
CA GLU A 4 28.24 13.94 -11.71
C GLU A 4 29.17 13.12 -10.81
N PHE A 5 30.40 12.88 -11.27
CA PHE A 5 31.46 12.20 -10.51
C PHE A 5 31.03 10.85 -9.90
N LEU A 6 30.28 10.03 -10.64
CA LEU A 6 29.75 8.75 -10.16
C LEU A 6 30.87 7.79 -9.70
N GLN A 7 32.05 7.86 -10.33
CA GLN A 7 33.19 7.00 -10.00
C GLN A 7 34.45 7.79 -9.60
N PRO A 8 35.31 7.20 -8.73
CA PRO A 8 36.63 7.75 -8.43
C PRO A 8 37.43 7.93 -9.74
N GLY A 9 37.81 9.17 -10.03
CA GLY A 9 38.40 9.55 -11.33
C GLY A 9 37.56 10.55 -12.13
N GLY A 10 36.35 10.86 -11.66
CA GLY A 10 35.51 11.95 -12.18
C GLY A 10 34.75 11.61 -13.45
N GLN A 11 34.24 10.38 -13.53
CA GLN A 11 33.36 9.98 -14.62
C GLN A 11 31.91 10.33 -14.30
N ASP A 12 31.28 11.13 -15.17
CA ASP A 12 29.86 11.46 -15.11
C ASP A 12 29.01 10.34 -15.71
N PHE A 13 27.77 10.22 -15.23
CA PHE A 13 26.77 9.27 -15.70
C PHE A 13 25.52 10.01 -16.15
N SER A 14 25.14 9.81 -17.41
CA SER A 14 23.93 10.39 -17.97
C SER A 14 23.17 9.35 -18.79
N GLU A 15 21.99 8.96 -18.31
CA GLU A 15 21.09 8.04 -19.01
C GLU A 15 19.63 8.48 -18.88
N GLN A 16 18.84 8.26 -19.91
CA GLN A 16 17.39 8.48 -19.86
C GLN A 16 16.68 7.20 -19.42
N LEU A 17 15.97 7.28 -18.29
CA LEU A 17 15.06 6.23 -17.85
C LEU A 17 13.64 6.66 -18.18
N THR A 18 13.05 6.00 -19.17
CA THR A 18 11.65 6.23 -19.54
C THR A 18 10.72 5.52 -18.56
N ARG A 19 9.45 5.94 -18.53
CA ARG A 19 8.43 5.29 -17.70
C ARG A 19 8.25 3.81 -18.08
N SER A 20 8.17 3.49 -19.38
CA SER A 20 8.02 2.10 -19.84
C SER A 20 9.17 1.22 -19.36
N GLN A 21 10.42 1.71 -19.45
CA GLN A 21 11.57 0.95 -18.93
C GLN A 21 11.49 0.73 -17.42
N LEU A 22 11.05 1.73 -16.65
CA LEU A 22 10.87 1.56 -15.20
C LEU A 22 9.76 0.55 -14.90
N GLU A 23 8.67 0.58 -15.65
CA GLU A 23 7.58 -0.37 -15.51
C GLU A 23 8.06 -1.80 -15.83
N ASP A 24 8.71 -1.99 -16.97
CA ASP A 24 9.30 -3.26 -17.42
C ASP A 24 10.27 -3.84 -16.38
N LEU A 25 11.14 -2.99 -15.81
CA LEU A 25 12.10 -3.38 -14.78
C LEU A 25 11.45 -3.85 -13.46
N ASN A 26 10.22 -3.42 -13.17
CA ASN A 26 9.53 -3.72 -11.91
C ASN A 26 8.28 -4.61 -12.09
N MET A 27 8.07 -5.16 -13.28
CA MET A 27 6.87 -5.96 -13.59
C MET A 27 6.71 -7.16 -12.66
N ASP A 28 7.80 -7.80 -12.26
CA ASP A 28 7.80 -8.91 -11.32
C ASP A 28 7.29 -8.49 -9.92
N LEU A 29 7.71 -7.31 -9.44
CA LEU A 29 7.24 -6.74 -8.18
C LEU A 29 5.76 -6.39 -8.23
N PHE A 30 5.29 -5.79 -9.34
CA PHE A 30 3.87 -5.47 -9.52
C PHE A 30 3.00 -6.73 -9.56
N ASN A 31 3.46 -7.77 -10.27
CA ASN A 31 2.79 -9.07 -10.28
C ASN A 31 2.74 -9.68 -8.87
N LYS A 32 3.84 -9.62 -8.12
CA LYS A 32 3.87 -10.08 -6.73
C LYS A 32 2.84 -9.36 -5.87
N THR A 33 2.63 -8.04 -6.05
CA THR A 33 1.58 -7.31 -5.31
C THR A 33 0.19 -7.90 -5.57
N THR A 34 -0.16 -8.21 -6.82
CA THR A 34 -1.47 -8.84 -7.11
C THR A 34 -1.60 -10.25 -6.53
N MET A 35 -0.50 -11.03 -6.49
CA MET A 35 -0.48 -12.34 -5.85
C MET A 35 -0.70 -12.26 -4.34
N GLU A 36 -0.13 -11.24 -3.67
CA GLU A 36 -0.36 -11.03 -2.23
C GLU A 36 -1.82 -10.65 -1.94
N ILE A 37 -2.44 -9.84 -2.80
CA ILE A 37 -3.87 -9.51 -2.69
C ILE A 37 -4.72 -10.79 -2.76
N ASP A 38 -4.46 -11.67 -3.74
CA ASP A 38 -5.12 -12.98 -3.85
C ASP A 38 -4.96 -13.83 -2.57
N GLN A 39 -3.75 -13.84 -1.99
CA GLN A 39 -3.48 -14.59 -0.77
C GLN A 39 -4.25 -14.03 0.43
N VAL A 40 -4.34 -12.71 0.57
CA VAL A 40 -5.08 -12.07 1.67
C VAL A 40 -6.58 -12.36 1.57
N ILE A 41 -7.16 -12.27 0.37
CA ILE A 41 -8.56 -12.62 0.15
C ILE A 41 -8.81 -14.07 0.53
N LYS A 42 -7.94 -15.01 0.10
CA LYS A 42 -8.04 -16.43 0.48
C LYS A 42 -7.90 -16.65 1.99
N LYS A 43 -6.99 -15.93 2.65
CA LYS A 43 -6.78 -16.00 4.11
C LYS A 43 -7.96 -15.45 4.90
N SER A 44 -8.79 -14.59 4.31
CA SER A 44 -10.00 -14.11 4.97
C SER A 44 -10.99 -15.25 5.26
N LEU A 45 -10.95 -16.35 4.50
CA LEU A 45 -11.85 -17.52 4.56
C LEU A 45 -13.34 -17.24 4.29
N VAL A 46 -13.80 -16.00 4.45
CA VAL A 46 -15.21 -15.61 4.35
C VAL A 46 -15.52 -14.70 3.18
N TYR A 47 -14.53 -13.97 2.64
CA TYR A 47 -14.75 -13.02 1.54
C TYR A 47 -14.14 -13.50 0.23
N THR A 48 -14.80 -13.10 -0.85
CA THR A 48 -14.33 -13.24 -2.22
C THR A 48 -14.00 -11.88 -2.82
N LYS A 49 -13.34 -11.87 -3.97
CA LYS A 49 -13.00 -10.65 -4.69
C LYS A 49 -14.21 -9.77 -5.02
N SER A 50 -15.37 -10.37 -5.32
CA SER A 50 -16.62 -9.63 -5.60
C SER A 50 -17.25 -9.00 -4.36
N ASP A 51 -16.84 -9.43 -3.17
CA ASP A 51 -17.34 -8.87 -1.90
C ASP A 51 -16.59 -7.60 -1.50
N ILE A 52 -15.59 -7.16 -2.27
CA ILE A 52 -14.88 -5.90 -2.05
C ILE A 52 -15.62 -4.78 -2.77
N GLN A 53 -16.04 -3.74 -2.05
CA GLN A 53 -16.78 -2.59 -2.63
C GLN A 53 -15.87 -1.41 -2.99
N ASP A 54 -14.92 -1.13 -2.12
CA ASP A 54 -14.08 0.07 -2.19
C ASP A 54 -12.61 -0.32 -2.02
N ILE A 55 -11.73 0.39 -2.73
CA ILE A 55 -10.28 0.22 -2.64
C ILE A 55 -9.70 1.51 -2.10
N VAL A 56 -9.05 1.44 -0.94
CA VAL A 56 -8.25 2.54 -0.41
C VAL A 56 -6.79 2.18 -0.60
N VAL A 57 -6.01 3.10 -1.18
CA VAL A 57 -4.57 2.89 -1.38
C VAL A 57 -3.79 3.93 -0.60
N SER A 58 -2.82 3.45 0.18
CA SER A 58 -1.96 4.26 1.03
C SER A 58 -0.48 3.90 0.82
N GLY A 59 0.40 4.80 1.28
CA GLY A 59 1.86 4.66 1.18
C GLY A 59 2.46 5.30 -0.06
N GLY A 60 3.71 5.74 0.02
CA GLY A 60 4.35 6.55 -1.03
C GLY A 60 4.46 5.86 -2.40
N SER A 61 4.69 4.54 -2.42
CA SER A 61 4.74 3.75 -3.66
C SER A 61 3.39 3.64 -4.36
N ALA A 62 2.29 3.93 -3.67
CA ALA A 62 0.97 4.02 -4.29
C ALA A 62 0.87 5.11 -5.34
N ASN A 63 1.78 6.09 -5.35
CA ASN A 63 1.84 7.13 -6.38
C ASN A 63 2.28 6.61 -7.76
N ILE A 64 2.76 5.36 -7.86
CA ILE A 64 3.13 4.73 -9.12
C ILE A 64 1.85 4.44 -9.94
N ILE A 65 1.67 5.18 -11.04
CA ILE A 65 0.45 5.14 -11.88
C ILE A 65 0.16 3.74 -12.43
N PHE A 66 1.21 3.01 -12.85
CA PHE A 66 1.06 1.65 -13.37
C PHE A 66 0.49 0.70 -12.30
N LEU A 67 1.02 0.77 -11.07
CA LEU A 67 0.54 -0.04 -9.95
C LEU A 67 -0.93 0.25 -9.64
N GLN A 68 -1.33 1.53 -9.63
CA GLN A 68 -2.74 1.90 -9.44
C GLN A 68 -3.64 1.29 -10.53
N SER A 69 -3.17 1.30 -11.79
CA SER A 69 -3.89 0.75 -12.94
C SER A 69 -4.01 -0.78 -12.83
N ALA A 70 -2.92 -1.46 -12.49
CA ALA A 70 -2.89 -2.91 -12.27
C ALA A 70 -3.84 -3.35 -11.13
N ILE A 71 -3.92 -2.60 -10.03
CA ILE A 71 -4.85 -2.87 -8.93
C ILE A 71 -6.31 -2.68 -9.37
N ARG A 72 -6.60 -1.60 -10.11
CA ARG A 72 -7.94 -1.34 -10.66
C ARG A 72 -8.37 -2.41 -11.66
N GLU A 73 -7.47 -2.82 -12.55
CA GLU A 73 -7.72 -3.90 -13.50
C GLU A 73 -7.93 -5.22 -12.77
N TYR A 74 -7.08 -5.52 -11.77
CA TYR A 74 -7.23 -6.69 -10.94
C TYR A 74 -8.64 -6.73 -10.35
N PHE A 75 -9.13 -5.71 -9.64
CA PHE A 75 -10.47 -5.74 -9.03
C PHE A 75 -11.65 -5.49 -9.98
N GLY A 76 -11.38 -5.04 -11.22
CA GLY A 76 -12.38 -4.57 -12.17
C GLY A 76 -12.66 -3.08 -12.01
N CYS A 77 -12.86 -2.38 -13.14
CA CYS A 77 -12.96 -0.92 -13.21
C CYS A 77 -14.21 -0.30 -12.55
N HIS A 78 -15.02 -1.08 -11.84
CA HIS A 78 -16.30 -0.66 -11.28
C HIS A 78 -16.24 -0.30 -9.79
N LEU A 79 -15.17 -0.70 -9.08
CA LEU A 79 -15.02 -0.38 -7.66
C LEU A 79 -14.59 1.07 -7.48
N ARG A 80 -15.02 1.68 -6.37
CA ARG A 80 -14.60 3.05 -6.05
C ARG A 80 -13.16 2.99 -5.56
N TYR A 81 -12.28 3.63 -6.32
CA TYR A 81 -10.87 3.75 -5.98
C TYR A 81 -10.66 5.07 -5.24
N HIS A 82 -10.51 4.97 -3.92
CA HIS A 82 -10.19 6.09 -3.04
C HIS A 82 -8.67 6.19 -2.91
N GLY A 83 -8.04 6.79 -3.92
CA GLY A 83 -6.73 7.38 -3.72
C GLY A 83 -6.93 8.68 -2.94
N SER A 84 -6.37 8.80 -1.75
CA SER A 84 -6.11 10.14 -1.19
C SER A 84 -5.28 10.92 -2.21
N ASP A 85 -5.51 12.23 -2.36
CA ASP A 85 -4.63 13.10 -3.16
C ASP A 85 -3.16 12.99 -2.72
N ARG A 86 -2.94 12.52 -1.48
CA ARG A 86 -1.65 12.19 -0.87
C ARG A 86 -1.75 10.84 -0.14
N PRO A 87 -1.52 9.71 -0.83
CA PRO A 87 -1.60 8.37 -0.23
C PRO A 87 -0.67 8.15 0.97
N GLU A 88 0.44 8.87 1.01
CA GLU A 88 1.41 8.83 2.11
C GLU A 88 0.87 9.43 3.43
N ASP A 89 -0.04 10.39 3.36
CA ASP A 89 -0.55 11.10 4.55
C ASP A 89 -1.69 10.33 5.23
N THR A 90 -2.35 9.41 4.51
CA THR A 90 -3.48 8.61 5.03
C THR A 90 -3.10 7.92 6.34
N ILE A 91 -1.92 7.29 6.40
CA ILE A 91 -1.45 6.58 7.59
C ILE A 91 -1.26 7.53 8.78
N VAL A 92 -0.78 8.75 8.53
CA VAL A 92 -0.54 9.75 9.57
C VAL A 92 -1.86 10.27 10.13
N LEU A 93 -2.83 10.54 9.26
CA LEU A 93 -4.16 10.99 9.65
C LEU A 93 -4.90 9.92 10.47
N ASP A 94 -4.80 8.66 10.06
CA ASP A 94 -5.41 7.53 10.77
C ASP A 94 -4.79 7.35 12.15
N ALA A 95 -3.46 7.39 12.25
CA ALA A 95 -2.74 7.30 13.51
C ALA A 95 -3.07 8.47 14.45
N ALA A 96 -3.14 9.70 13.93
CA ALA A 96 -3.52 10.87 14.71
C ALA A 96 -4.95 10.78 15.23
N THR A 97 -5.88 10.28 14.41
CA THR A 97 -7.28 10.05 14.79
C THR A 97 -7.39 9.02 15.90
N LEU A 98 -6.68 7.90 15.77
CA LEU A 98 -6.64 6.85 16.79
C LEU A 98 -6.00 7.35 18.09
N ALA A 99 -4.87 8.06 18.01
CA ALA A 99 -4.20 8.65 19.18
C ALA A 99 -5.10 9.65 19.91
N HIS A 100 -5.82 10.50 19.17
CA HIS A 100 -6.79 11.43 19.75
C HIS A 100 -7.92 10.68 20.49
N TRP A 101 -8.42 9.58 19.91
CA TRP A 101 -9.45 8.75 20.56
C TRP A 101 -8.97 8.16 21.89
N PHE A 102 -7.71 7.70 21.97
CA PHE A 102 -7.13 7.17 23.22
C PHE A 102 -6.97 8.22 24.34
N GLN A 103 -7.00 9.51 24.03
CA GLN A 103 -6.81 10.57 25.03
C GLN A 103 -8.05 10.86 25.89
N ASP A 104 -9.15 10.12 25.74
CA ASP A 104 -10.42 10.29 26.50
C ASP A 104 -11.00 11.71 26.39
N ILE A 105 -10.63 12.44 25.33
CA ILE A 105 -11.14 13.78 25.03
C ILE A 105 -12.47 13.61 24.30
N ARG A 106 -13.57 13.66 25.06
CA ARG A 106 -14.98 13.46 24.64
C ARG A 106 -15.52 14.50 23.64
N HIS A 107 -14.88 14.73 22.49
CA HIS A 107 -15.30 15.81 21.57
C HIS A 107 -15.56 15.41 20.11
N PHE A 108 -15.26 14.18 19.68
CA PHE A 108 -15.79 13.67 18.41
C PHE A 108 -16.81 12.56 18.66
N GLY A 109 -18.05 12.81 18.25
CA GLY A 109 -19.14 11.87 18.36
C GLY A 109 -18.94 10.68 17.42
N GLY A 110 -18.71 9.51 18.00
CA GLY A 110 -18.63 8.21 17.32
C GLY A 110 -17.71 7.25 18.06
N THR A 111 -18.18 6.03 18.35
CA THR A 111 -17.32 4.96 18.85
C THR A 111 -16.61 4.32 17.67
N VAL A 112 -15.30 4.46 17.58
CA VAL A 112 -14.46 3.70 16.64
C VAL A 112 -14.00 2.42 17.34
N CYS A 113 -14.33 1.26 16.78
CA CYS A 113 -13.85 -0.04 17.27
C CYS A 113 -13.01 -0.70 16.17
N CYS A 114 -11.70 -0.79 16.39
CA CYS A 114 -10.79 -1.49 15.50
C CYS A 114 -10.47 -2.87 16.08
N LEU A 115 -10.69 -3.93 15.29
CA LEU A 115 -10.21 -5.27 15.60
C LEU A 115 -9.05 -5.61 14.66
N GLU A 116 -7.92 -6.00 15.23
CA GLU A 116 -6.73 -6.40 14.48
C GLU A 116 -6.53 -7.92 14.56
N VAL A 117 -5.93 -8.49 13.51
CA VAL A 117 -5.60 -9.92 13.43
C VAL A 117 -4.08 -10.12 13.50
N THR A 118 -3.63 -11.04 14.35
CA THR A 118 -2.23 -11.45 14.37
C THR A 118 -2.01 -12.57 13.35
N LEU A 119 -1.06 -12.39 12.42
CA LEU A 119 -0.79 -13.37 11.37
C LEU A 119 -0.17 -14.68 11.89
N THR A 120 0.48 -14.64 13.04
CA THR A 120 1.24 -15.77 13.59
C THR A 120 0.68 -16.19 14.94
N ALA A 121 0.52 -17.49 15.15
CA ALA A 121 0.16 -18.03 16.45
C ALA A 121 1.28 -17.76 17.46
N ILE A 122 0.91 -17.20 18.62
CA ILE A 122 1.83 -16.97 19.73
C ILE A 122 1.70 -18.14 20.71
N GLY A 123 2.77 -18.89 20.90
CA GLY A 123 2.84 -20.00 21.86
C GLY A 123 3.81 -19.69 22.99
N ILE A 124 3.46 -20.08 24.23
CA ILE A 124 4.33 -19.97 25.40
C ILE A 124 4.79 -21.38 25.79
N LYS A 125 6.10 -21.55 25.99
CA LYS A 125 6.69 -22.79 26.51
C LYS A 125 7.30 -22.51 27.89
N ASN A 126 6.75 -23.14 28.91
CA ASN A 126 7.33 -23.13 30.25
C ASN A 126 8.39 -24.26 30.36
N ALA A 127 9.45 -23.99 31.13
CA ALA A 127 10.52 -24.95 31.40
C ALA A 127 10.06 -26.06 32.37
#